data_AF-D6X983-F1
#
_entry.id   AF-D6X983-F1
#
_cell.length_a   1.000
_cell.length_b   1.000
_cell.length_c   1.000
_cell.angle_alpha   90.00
_cell.angle_beta   90.00
_cell.angle_gamma   90.00
#
_symmetry.space_group_name_H-M   'P 1'
#
loop_
_entity.id
_entity.type
_entity.pdbx_description
1 polymer ?
#
loop_
_entity_poly.entity_id
_entity_poly.type
_entity_poly.pdbx_seq_one_letter_code
_entity_poly.pdbx_strand_id
1 'polypeptide(L)'
;AEQVDLLTPDGIRTAIADIEAKTGTDRAGGLTVYPEHVSVEVMVDGDDKRYDSWTYRVGEGARKGIISGTLPSGHRPFRLDDFDWDMIPALLERAHKDLNVMDPTSRYLVARVPSDTFDTPLGVGLYLSDEYGAGGYLDADPSGKVTGLMPAED
;
A
#
# COMPACT_ATOMS: atom_id res chain seq x y z
N ALA A 1 -17.46 -9.36 -16.08
CA ALA A 1 -16.20 -8.66 -16.34
C ALA A 1 -15.15 -9.34 -15.47
N GLU A 2 -14.00 -9.70 -16.03
CA GLU A 2 -12.86 -10.14 -15.22
C GLU A 2 -12.54 -8.98 -14.27
N GLN A 3 -12.67 -9.22 -12.97
CA GLN A 3 -12.45 -8.19 -11.97
C GLN A 3 -10.93 -8.01 -11.91
N VAL A 4 -10.42 -6.92 -12.50
CA VAL A 4 -8.98 -6.64 -12.48
C VAL A 4 -8.58 -6.43 -11.03
N ASP A 5 -7.66 -7.26 -10.54
CA ASP A 5 -7.13 -7.19 -9.19
C ASP A 5 -5.85 -6.36 -9.16
N LEU A 6 -5.91 -5.18 -8.56
CA LEU A 6 -4.77 -4.29 -8.38
C LEU A 6 -3.81 -4.76 -7.30
N LEU A 7 -4.18 -5.69 -6.42
CA LEU A 7 -3.27 -6.24 -5.41
C LEU A 7 -2.41 -7.38 -6.01
N THR A 8 -1.78 -7.06 -7.14
CA THR A 8 -0.88 -7.92 -7.91
C THR A 8 0.32 -7.09 -8.39
N PRO A 9 1.47 -7.69 -8.71
CA PRO A 9 2.62 -6.94 -9.19
C PRO A 9 2.30 -6.05 -10.40
N ASP A 10 1.63 -6.59 -11.42
CA ASP A 10 1.20 -5.87 -12.62
C ASP A 10 0.13 -4.80 -12.32
N GLY A 11 -0.83 -5.12 -11.44
CA GLY A 11 -1.89 -4.19 -11.05
C GLY A 11 -1.34 -2.95 -10.35
N ILE A 12 -0.45 -3.15 -9.39
CA ILE A 12 0.22 -2.06 -8.66
C ILE A 12 1.05 -1.21 -9.63
N ARG A 13 1.89 -1.84 -10.48
CA ARG A 13 2.71 -1.14 -11.47
C ARG A 13 1.88 -0.33 -12.45
N THR A 14 0.73 -0.85 -12.89
CA THR A 14 -0.19 -0.14 -13.77
C THR A 14 -0.76 1.11 -13.08
N ALA A 15 -1.16 1.00 -11.81
CA ALA A 15 -1.67 2.13 -11.05
C ALA A 15 -0.59 3.19 -10.80
N ILE A 16 0.62 2.78 -10.40
CA ILE A 16 1.77 3.66 -10.18
C ILE A 16 2.10 4.43 -11.47
N ALA A 17 2.21 3.73 -12.60
CA ALA A 17 2.55 4.35 -13.88
C ALA A 17 1.53 5.42 -14.32
N ASP A 18 0.22 5.20 -14.12
CA ASP A 18 -0.80 6.19 -14.46
C ASP A 18 -0.79 7.39 -13.50
N ILE A 19 -0.45 7.17 -12.22
CA ILE A 19 -0.26 8.24 -11.24
C ILE A 19 0.96 9.08 -11.63
N GLU A 20 2.12 8.46 -11.85
CA GLU A 20 3.36 9.13 -12.25
C GLU A 20 3.19 9.92 -13.55
N ALA A 21 2.47 9.36 -14.53
CA ALA A 21 2.19 10.06 -15.79
C ALA A 21 1.38 11.36 -15.60
N LYS A 22 0.58 11.46 -14.54
CA LYS A 22 -0.25 12.64 -14.24
C LYS A 22 0.39 13.61 -13.26
N THR A 23 1.20 13.11 -12.34
CA THR A 23 1.83 13.90 -11.26
C THR A 23 3.24 14.33 -11.63
N GLY A 24 3.92 13.61 -12.51
CA GLY A 24 5.34 13.79 -12.83
C GLY A 24 6.28 13.29 -11.72
N THR A 25 5.78 12.56 -10.73
CA THR A 25 6.58 12.06 -9.61
C THR A 25 6.05 10.73 -9.05
N ASP A 26 6.98 9.92 -8.56
CA ASP A 26 6.81 8.67 -7.81
C ASP A 26 6.99 8.86 -6.29
N ARG A 27 7.22 10.09 -5.84
CA ARG A 27 7.44 10.37 -4.42
C ARG A 27 6.11 10.31 -3.69
N ALA A 28 6.05 9.47 -2.67
CA ALA A 28 4.85 9.25 -1.88
C ALA A 28 5.12 9.46 -0.38
N GLY A 29 4.09 9.93 0.30
CA GLY A 29 4.00 10.02 1.75
C GLY A 29 3.18 8.90 2.37
N GLY A 30 2.48 8.13 1.55
CA GLY A 30 1.59 7.04 1.93
C GLY A 30 1.06 6.33 0.70
N LEU A 31 0.76 5.04 0.86
CA LEU A 31 0.23 4.17 -0.19
C LEU A 31 -0.69 3.13 0.46
N THR A 32 -1.87 2.95 -0.12
CA THR A 32 -2.78 1.85 0.20
C THR A 32 -3.29 1.21 -1.09
N VAL A 33 -3.18 -0.11 -1.20
CA VAL A 33 -3.59 -0.89 -2.37
C VAL A 33 -4.72 -1.83 -1.97
N TYR A 34 -5.89 -1.63 -2.58
CA TYR A 34 -7.01 -2.57 -2.57
C TYR A 34 -7.10 -3.25 -3.94
N PRO A 35 -7.77 -4.42 -4.04
CA PRO A 35 -8.01 -5.08 -5.32
C PRO A 35 -8.68 -4.18 -6.38
N GLU A 36 -9.57 -3.28 -5.96
CA GLU A 36 -10.34 -2.43 -6.87
C GLU A 36 -9.75 -1.02 -7.08
N HIS A 37 -8.91 -0.54 -6.17
CA HIS A 37 -8.35 0.81 -6.24
C HIS A 37 -7.03 0.96 -5.46
N VAL A 38 -6.21 1.92 -5.88
CA VAL A 38 -4.98 2.32 -5.19
C VAL A 38 -5.10 3.76 -4.76
N SER A 39 -4.80 4.06 -3.50
CA SER A 39 -4.73 5.41 -2.94
C SER A 39 -3.28 5.75 -2.62
N VAL A 40 -2.83 6.92 -3.07
CA VAL A 40 -1.47 7.41 -2.86
C VAL A 40 -1.51 8.84 -2.34
N GLU A 41 -0.70 9.14 -1.34
CA GLU A 41 -0.41 10.50 -0.90
C GLU A 41 0.83 10.97 -1.68
N VAL A 42 0.62 11.61 -2.83
CA VAL A 42 1.70 12.01 -3.74
C VAL A 42 2.31 13.32 -3.25
N MET A 43 3.63 13.36 -3.12
CA MET A 43 4.34 14.53 -2.63
C MET A 43 4.22 15.69 -3.63
N VAL A 44 4.02 16.90 -3.10
CA VAL A 44 4.04 18.13 -3.91
C VAL A 44 5.46 18.37 -4.40
N ASP A 45 5.61 18.76 -5.67
CA ASP A 45 6.92 19.02 -6.26
C ASP A 45 7.76 20.00 -5.42
N GLY A 46 9.01 19.62 -5.14
CA GLY A 46 9.92 20.39 -4.31
C GLY A 46 9.59 20.44 -2.81
N ASP A 47 8.60 19.69 -2.32
CA ASP A 47 8.21 19.66 -0.91
C ASP A 47 8.26 18.24 -0.32
N ASP A 48 8.97 18.08 0.80
CA ASP A 48 9.15 16.79 1.49
C ASP A 48 8.11 16.53 2.57
N LYS A 49 7.14 17.44 2.75
CA LYS A 49 6.11 17.33 3.78
C LYS A 49 4.70 17.42 3.20
N ARG A 50 4.46 18.27 2.21
CA ARG A 50 3.12 18.46 1.63
C ARG A 50 2.81 17.40 0.58
N TYR A 51 1.59 16.92 0.60
CA TYR A 51 1.10 15.93 -0.36
C TYR A 51 -0.31 16.26 -0.84
N ASP A 52 -0.63 15.73 -2.01
CA ASP A 52 -1.97 15.66 -2.57
C ASP A 52 -2.43 14.20 -2.63
N SER A 53 -3.68 13.93 -2.26
CA SER A 53 -4.25 12.59 -2.42
C SER A 53 -4.54 12.30 -3.89
N TRP A 54 -4.21 11.09 -4.33
CA TRP A 54 -4.55 10.55 -5.63
C TRP A 54 -5.14 9.15 -5.48
N THR A 55 -6.14 8.83 -6.31
CA THR A 55 -6.72 7.50 -6.34
C THR A 55 -6.76 6.99 -7.78
N TYR A 56 -6.20 5.81 -8.00
CA TYR A 56 -6.40 5.04 -9.22
C TYR A 56 -7.53 4.02 -9.01
N ARG A 57 -8.50 4.00 -9.92
CA ARG A 57 -9.58 2.99 -9.94
C ARG A 57 -9.57 2.22 -11.24
N VAL A 58 -9.80 0.91 -11.16
CA VAL A 58 -9.94 0.04 -12.33
C VAL A 58 -10.98 0.60 -13.30
N GLY A 59 -10.60 0.81 -14.55
CA GLY A 59 -11.48 1.33 -15.60
C GLY A 59 -11.69 2.84 -15.62
N GLU A 60 -11.19 3.57 -14.61
CA GLU A 60 -11.32 5.03 -14.53
C GLU A 60 -9.98 5.78 -14.57
N GLY A 61 -8.89 5.11 -14.18
CA GLY A 61 -7.56 5.67 -14.07
C GLY A 61 -7.36 6.52 -12.80
N ALA A 62 -6.19 7.17 -12.71
CA ALA A 62 -5.80 8.02 -11.60
C ALA A 62 -6.53 9.37 -11.63
N ARG A 63 -7.03 9.79 -10.48
CA ARG A 63 -7.64 11.10 -10.27
C ARG A 63 -7.12 11.73 -8.99
N LYS A 64 -6.89 13.03 -9.04
CA LYS A 64 -6.56 13.83 -7.86
C LYS A 64 -7.80 13.89 -6.95
N GLY A 65 -7.61 13.53 -5.68
CA GLY A 65 -8.60 13.69 -4.64
C GLY A 65 -8.72 15.14 -4.16
N ILE A 66 -9.69 15.39 -3.29
CA ILE A 66 -9.90 16.71 -2.67
C ILE A 66 -9.04 16.92 -1.42
N ILE A 67 -8.45 15.85 -0.89
CA ILE A 67 -7.66 15.88 0.34
C ILE A 67 -6.21 16.22 -0.01
N SER A 68 -5.64 17.17 0.71
CA SER A 68 -4.22 17.49 0.73
C SER A 68 -3.80 17.69 2.18
N GLY A 69 -2.53 17.48 2.47
CA GLY A 69 -2.07 17.45 3.85
C GLY A 69 -0.58 17.61 3.98
N THR A 70 -0.10 17.40 5.20
CA THR A 70 1.31 17.37 5.54
C THR A 70 1.65 16.07 6.26
N LEU A 71 2.80 15.48 5.93
CA LEU A 71 3.30 14.31 6.63
C LEU A 71 3.46 14.59 8.12
N PRO A 72 3.13 13.62 8.99
CA PRO A 72 3.34 13.78 10.41
C PRO A 72 4.83 13.94 10.72
N SER A 73 5.14 14.62 11.83
CA SER A 73 6.52 14.94 12.19
C SER A 73 7.40 13.69 12.28
N GLY A 74 8.54 13.71 11.57
CA GLY A 74 9.50 12.62 11.51
C GLY A 74 9.26 11.59 10.41
N HIS A 75 8.08 11.58 9.77
CA HIS A 75 7.89 10.80 8.55
C HIS A 75 8.67 11.40 7.40
N ARG A 76 9.24 10.53 6.57
CA ARG A 76 9.92 10.91 5.34
C ARG A 76 9.18 10.35 4.12
N PRO A 77 9.18 11.10 3.01
CA PRO A 77 8.69 10.55 1.75
C PRO A 77 9.58 9.40 1.30
N PHE A 78 8.98 8.46 0.60
CA PHE A 78 9.64 7.33 -0.06
C PHE A 78 9.31 7.34 -1.55
N ARG A 79 9.97 6.49 -2.35
CA ARG A 79 9.61 6.32 -3.75
C ARG A 79 8.78 5.05 -3.91
N LEU A 80 7.76 5.11 -4.77
CA LEU A 80 6.94 3.94 -5.07
C LEU A 80 7.74 2.80 -5.72
N ASP A 81 8.89 3.09 -6.33
CA ASP A 81 9.83 2.10 -6.90
C ASP A 81 10.79 1.48 -5.87
N ASP A 82 10.82 1.98 -4.61
CA ASP A 82 11.66 1.40 -3.55
C ASP A 82 11.18 -0.02 -3.14
N PHE A 83 9.97 -0.43 -3.55
CA PHE A 83 9.39 -1.73 -3.25
C PHE A 83 9.59 -2.73 -4.40
N ASP A 84 9.97 -3.96 -4.06
CA ASP A 84 9.90 -5.09 -4.97
C ASP A 84 8.44 -5.58 -5.03
N TRP A 85 7.67 -5.10 -6.00
CA TRP A 85 6.27 -5.50 -6.16
C TRP A 85 6.08 -6.98 -6.52
N ASP A 86 7.12 -7.72 -6.94
CA ASP A 86 7.01 -9.15 -7.20
C ASP A 86 6.93 -9.97 -5.89
N MET A 87 7.12 -9.34 -4.73
CA MET A 87 6.90 -9.97 -3.42
C MET A 87 5.43 -10.30 -3.12
N ILE A 88 4.49 -9.60 -3.76
CA ILE A 88 3.06 -9.61 -3.38
C ILE A 88 2.43 -11.01 -3.38
N PRO A 89 2.62 -11.87 -4.40
CA PRO A 89 2.03 -13.21 -4.40
C PRO A 89 2.51 -14.05 -3.22
N ALA A 90 3.82 -14.02 -2.93
CA ALA A 90 4.41 -14.78 -1.83
C ALA A 90 3.92 -14.28 -0.47
N LEU A 91 3.76 -12.96 -0.29
CA LEU A 91 3.19 -12.38 0.92
C LEU A 91 1.71 -12.76 1.10
N LEU A 92 0.91 -12.76 0.02
CA LEU A 92 -0.49 -13.19 0.07
C LEU A 92 -0.62 -14.65 0.47
N GLU A 93 0.19 -15.54 -0.12
CA GLU A 93 0.22 -16.96 0.26
C GLU A 93 0.58 -17.13 1.74
N ARG A 94 1.57 -16.37 2.22
CA ARG A 94 1.97 -16.38 3.63
C ARG A 94 0.86 -15.87 4.54
N ALA A 95 0.20 -14.77 4.16
CA ALA A 95 -0.89 -14.17 4.91
C ALA A 95 -2.07 -15.15 5.06
N HIS A 96 -2.47 -15.79 3.97
CA HIS A 96 -3.54 -16.80 4.01
C HIS A 96 -3.21 -17.99 4.91
N LYS A 97 -1.94 -18.38 4.98
CA LYS A 97 -1.52 -19.52 5.79
C LYS A 97 -1.39 -19.19 7.27
N ASP A 98 -0.80 -18.04 7.58
CA ASP A 98 -0.32 -17.76 8.93
C ASP A 98 -1.23 -16.81 9.72
N LEU A 99 -2.09 -16.01 9.07
CA LEU A 99 -2.92 -15.03 9.77
C LEU A 99 -4.19 -15.62 10.40
N ASN A 100 -4.46 -16.90 10.18
CA ASN A 100 -5.61 -17.61 10.76
C ASN A 100 -6.98 -16.93 10.47
N VAL A 101 -7.09 -16.18 9.39
CA VAL A 101 -8.35 -15.57 8.96
C VAL A 101 -9.12 -16.60 8.13
N MET A 102 -10.23 -17.10 8.67
CA MET A 102 -11.13 -18.00 7.94
C MET A 102 -11.91 -17.20 6.90
N ASP A 103 -11.96 -17.69 5.66
CA ASP A 103 -12.72 -17.09 4.55
C ASP A 103 -12.57 -15.55 4.44
N PRO A 104 -11.34 -15.04 4.21
CA PRO A 104 -11.10 -13.60 4.16
C PRO A 104 -11.91 -12.94 3.03
N THR A 105 -12.71 -11.96 3.38
CA THR A 105 -13.56 -11.19 2.46
C THR A 105 -12.92 -9.86 2.05
N SER A 106 -11.91 -9.41 2.79
CA SER A 106 -11.14 -8.20 2.51
C SER A 106 -9.65 -8.48 2.55
N ARG A 107 -8.93 -7.89 1.59
CA ARG A 107 -7.47 -7.86 1.56
C ARG A 107 -6.98 -6.52 1.06
N TYR A 108 -5.93 -5.99 1.66
CA TYR A 108 -5.30 -4.75 1.22
C TYR A 108 -3.87 -4.64 1.76
N LEU A 109 -3.06 -3.86 1.06
CA LEU A 109 -1.69 -3.54 1.46
C LEU A 109 -1.59 -2.07 1.82
N VAL A 110 -0.80 -1.77 2.85
CA VAL A 110 -0.48 -0.42 3.30
C VAL A 110 1.03 -0.26 3.36
N ALA A 111 1.59 0.81 2.80
CA ALA A 111 2.99 1.13 3.01
C ALA A 111 3.25 1.56 4.47
N ARG A 112 4.28 0.98 5.08
CA ARG A 112 4.85 1.46 6.34
C ARG A 112 5.77 2.63 6.02
N VAL A 113 5.28 3.84 6.25
CA VAL A 113 6.01 5.09 5.95
C VAL A 113 7.22 5.20 6.89
N PRO A 114 8.43 5.44 6.37
CA PRO A 114 9.62 5.51 7.19
C PRO A 114 9.56 6.71 8.14
N SER A 115 9.97 6.52 9.38
CA SER A 115 9.91 7.54 10.42
C SER A 115 11.17 7.57 11.28
N ASP A 116 11.84 8.72 11.33
CA ASP A 116 13.02 8.91 12.20
C ASP A 116 12.64 9.07 13.67
N THR A 117 11.40 9.51 13.96
CA THR A 117 10.91 9.66 15.34
C THR A 117 10.65 8.32 16.01
N PHE A 118 10.21 7.33 15.25
CA PHE A 118 9.78 6.01 15.74
C PHE A 118 10.73 4.88 15.33
N ASP A 119 11.86 5.19 14.69
CA ASP A 119 12.79 4.21 14.11
C ASP A 119 12.07 3.17 13.20
N THR A 120 11.02 3.62 12.52
CA THR A 120 10.22 2.77 11.62
C THR A 120 10.92 2.70 10.26
N PRO A 121 11.39 1.52 9.82
CA PRO A 121 11.92 1.36 8.47
C PRO A 121 10.79 1.40 7.43
N LEU A 122 11.15 1.68 6.17
CA LEU A 122 10.24 1.48 5.05
C LEU A 122 9.84 0.01 4.97
N GLY A 123 8.57 -0.26 4.67
CA GLY A 123 8.06 -1.62 4.51
C GLY A 123 6.62 -1.62 4.05
N VAL A 124 5.98 -2.78 4.11
CA VAL A 124 4.56 -2.97 3.79
C VAL A 124 3.87 -3.77 4.88
N GLY A 125 2.62 -3.43 5.15
CA GLY A 125 1.69 -4.23 5.95
C GLY A 125 0.61 -4.80 5.04
N LEU A 126 0.47 -6.12 5.01
CA LEU A 126 -0.58 -6.82 4.27
C LEU A 126 -1.65 -7.30 5.25
N TYR A 127 -2.88 -6.85 5.04
CA TYR A 127 -4.02 -7.09 5.93
C TYR A 127 -5.01 -8.05 5.29
N LEU A 128 -5.52 -8.98 6.09
CA LEU A 128 -6.65 -9.85 5.77
C LEU A 128 -7.71 -9.71 6.85
N SER A 129 -8.99 -9.70 6.46
CA SER A 129 -10.11 -9.78 7.40
C SER A 129 -11.30 -10.52 6.79
N ASP A 130 -12.11 -11.15 7.65
CA ASP A 130 -13.37 -11.80 7.30
C ASP A 130 -14.56 -10.82 7.31
N GLU A 131 -15.77 -11.34 7.03
CA GLU A 131 -17.01 -10.54 7.03
C GLU A 131 -17.42 -10.02 8.43
N TYR A 132 -16.92 -10.64 9.51
CA TYR A 132 -17.24 -10.31 10.90
C TYR A 132 -16.19 -9.36 11.51
N GLY A 133 -15.14 -9.03 10.77
CA GLY A 133 -14.07 -8.14 11.20
C GLY A 133 -12.93 -8.83 11.94
N ALA A 134 -12.94 -10.16 12.05
CA ALA A 134 -11.77 -10.90 12.53
C ALA A 134 -10.69 -10.82 11.44
N GLY A 135 -9.50 -10.42 11.83
CA GLY A 135 -8.46 -10.10 10.87
C GLY A 135 -7.07 -10.10 11.48
N GLY A 136 -6.09 -10.19 10.59
CA GLY A 136 -4.69 -10.16 10.93
C GLY A 136 -3.91 -9.37 9.90
N TYR A 137 -2.64 -9.15 10.19
CA TYR A 137 -1.71 -8.58 9.22
C TYR A 137 -0.32 -9.18 9.37
N LEU A 138 0.42 -9.17 8.26
CA LEU A 138 1.86 -9.38 8.28
C LEU A 138 2.56 -8.10 7.85
N ASP A 139 3.75 -7.89 8.38
CA ASP A 139 4.67 -6.85 7.93
C ASP A 139 5.82 -7.48 7.17
N ALA A 140 6.28 -6.80 6.13
CA ALA A 140 7.47 -7.15 5.38
C ALA A 140 8.31 -5.91 5.07
N ASP A 141 9.61 -6.12 4.90
CA ASP A 141 10.50 -5.10 4.36
C ASP A 141 10.27 -4.91 2.84
N PRO A 142 10.89 -3.90 2.20
CA PRO A 142 10.62 -3.59 0.79
C PRO A 142 11.01 -4.69 -0.20
N SER A 143 11.80 -5.68 0.23
CA SER A 143 12.17 -6.86 -0.57
C SER A 143 11.23 -8.06 -0.37
N GLY A 144 10.22 -7.92 0.51
CA GLY A 144 9.24 -8.97 0.77
C GLY A 144 9.60 -9.94 1.89
N LYS A 145 10.70 -9.69 2.61
CA LYS A 145 11.01 -10.51 3.78
C LYS A 145 10.11 -10.11 4.94
N VAL A 146 9.36 -11.07 5.46
CA VAL A 146 8.47 -10.88 6.61
C VAL A 146 9.27 -10.45 7.84
N THR A 147 8.84 -9.36 8.46
CA THR A 147 9.44 -8.75 9.67
C THR A 147 8.51 -8.82 10.89
N GLY A 148 7.20 -8.96 10.67
CA GLY A 148 6.21 -9.04 11.74
C GLY A 148 4.98 -9.85 11.31
N LEU A 149 4.30 -10.44 12.27
CA LEU A 149 3.08 -11.21 12.03
C LEU A 149 2.14 -11.08 13.21
N MET A 150 0.90 -10.71 12.92
CA MET A 150 -0.19 -10.52 13.87
C MET A 150 -1.41 -11.27 13.34
N PRO A 151 -1.61 -12.52 13.76
CA PRO A 151 -2.75 -13.31 13.29
C PRO A 151 -4.06 -12.84 13.95
N ALA A 152 -5.19 -13.26 13.39
CA ALA A 152 -6.49 -13.06 14.02
C ALA A 152 -6.53 -13.76 15.39
N GLU A 153 -7.14 -13.10 16.37
CA GLU A 153 -7.43 -13.70 17.67
C GLU A 153 -8.55 -14.75 17.53
N ASP A 154 -8.46 -15.83 18.32
CA ASP A 154 -9.45 -16.93 18.38
C ASP A 154 -10.72 -16.52 19.13
#